data_AF-A0A7C8MDM2-F1
#
_entry.id   AF-A0A7C8MDM2-F1
#
_cell.length_a   1.000
_cell.length_b   1.000
_cell.length_c   1.000
_cell.angle_alpha   90.00
_cell.angle_beta   90.00
_cell.angle_gamma   90.00
#
_symmetry.space_group_name_H-M   'P 1'
#
loop_
_entity.id
_entity.type
_entity.pdbx_description
1 polymer ?
#
loop_
_entity_poly.entity_id
_entity_poly.type
_entity_poly.pdbx_seq_one_letter_code
_entity_poly.pdbx_strand_id
1 'polypeptide(L)'
;MIKATLLPPIPRFLYLLAAAKSLIAAHGPYTTHPKTTVFTRAATPSCNPPTQKDYAISFAIAKDCISSAQPDGPAKSDLQLFGLLWTTTIEAIDLLLESCHLDNESFGWGVFGLTAGYIDPDPLFSSMKSRLHEALCKFPDMENPKRGREMLVIGGAQRVDGLVKARRQVHVMGNLMMQSFRADWGRCRWWYGVAVAERWIGRVGWQGDVLLQVEDKGKKREGED
;
A
#
# COMPACT_ATOMS: atom_id res chain seq x y z
N MET A 1 8.00 -11.62 17.12
CA MET A 1 7.03 -11.94 16.05
C MET A 1 5.69 -12.50 16.57
N ILE A 2 5.65 -13.38 17.58
CA ILE A 2 4.41 -14.07 18.05
C ILE A 2 3.24 -13.12 18.39
N LYS A 3 3.52 -11.89 18.85
CA LYS A 3 2.47 -10.91 19.16
C LYS A 3 1.72 -10.40 17.91
N ALA A 4 2.36 -10.36 16.74
CA ALA A 4 1.76 -9.80 15.53
C ALA A 4 0.71 -10.73 14.90
N THR A 5 0.96 -12.04 14.90
CA THR A 5 0.05 -13.04 14.29
C THR A 5 -1.30 -13.16 15.02
N LEU A 6 -1.40 -12.63 16.24
CA LEU A 6 -2.64 -12.60 17.03
C LEU A 6 -3.49 -11.35 16.79
N LEU A 7 -2.93 -10.33 16.12
CA LEU A 7 -3.64 -9.09 15.83
C LEU A 7 -4.56 -9.27 14.60
N PRO A 8 -5.73 -8.61 14.55
CA PRO A 8 -6.54 -8.52 13.33
C PRO A 8 -5.76 -7.88 12.16
N PRO A 9 -6.21 -8.03 10.89
CA PRO A 9 -5.43 -7.63 9.71
C PRO A 9 -4.95 -6.17 9.72
N ILE A 10 -5.81 -5.20 10.06
CA ILE A 10 -5.46 -3.77 10.07
C ILE A 10 -4.45 -3.42 11.19
N PRO A 11 -4.71 -3.76 12.47
CA PRO A 11 -3.71 -3.61 13.53
C PRO A 11 -2.37 -4.29 13.23
N ARG A 12 -2.42 -5.51 12.67
CA ARG A 12 -1.24 -6.28 12.29
C ARG A 12 -0.45 -5.56 11.21
N PHE A 13 -1.13 -5.08 10.16
CA PHE A 13 -0.52 -4.33 9.08
C PHE A 13 0.21 -3.09 9.60
N LEU A 14 -0.46 -2.26 10.42
CA LEU A 14 0.14 -1.03 10.96
C LEU A 14 1.34 -1.32 11.85
N TYR A 15 1.25 -2.35 12.71
CA TYR A 15 2.36 -2.79 13.56
C TYR A 15 3.57 -3.25 12.72
N LEU A 16 3.34 -4.11 11.72
CA LEU A 16 4.40 -4.61 10.85
C LEU A 16 4.99 -3.52 9.97
N LEU A 17 4.18 -2.56 9.51
CA LEU A 17 4.63 -1.42 8.74
C LEU A 17 5.55 -0.52 9.56
N ALA A 18 5.18 -0.21 10.80
CA ALA A 18 6.02 0.56 11.71
C ALA A 18 7.35 -0.14 12.00
N ALA A 19 7.32 -1.47 12.18
CA ALA A 19 8.53 -2.27 12.36
C ALA A 19 9.42 -2.27 11.10
N ALA A 20 8.83 -2.45 9.91
CA ALA A 20 9.56 -2.42 8.63
C ALA A 20 10.19 -1.05 8.37
N LYS A 21 9.45 0.05 8.61
CA LYS A 21 9.96 1.42 8.48
C LYS A 21 11.13 1.66 9.45
N SER A 22 11.00 1.21 10.70
CA SER A 22 12.06 1.29 11.71
C SER A 22 13.32 0.51 11.30
N LEU A 23 13.17 -0.69 10.73
CA LEU A 23 14.29 -1.49 10.24
C LEU A 23 15.04 -0.80 9.10
N ILE A 24 14.32 -0.19 8.15
CA ILE A 24 14.94 0.56 7.04
C ILE A 24 15.63 1.82 7.56
N ALA A 25 15.05 2.50 8.55
CA ALA A 25 15.69 3.64 9.20
C ALA A 25 16.98 3.25 9.95
N ALA A 26 16.98 2.10 10.64
CA ALA A 26 18.12 1.65 11.43
C ALA A 26 19.25 1.04 10.60
N HIS A 27 18.92 0.40 9.48
CA HIS A 27 19.88 -0.41 8.70
C HIS A 27 20.09 0.09 7.27
N GLY A 28 19.45 1.20 6.90
CA GLY A 28 19.50 1.75 5.55
C GLY A 28 18.66 0.95 4.55
N PRO A 29 18.66 1.38 3.27
CA PRO A 29 17.98 0.64 2.22
C PRO A 29 18.62 -0.73 2.05
N TYR A 30 17.78 -1.77 2.03
CA TYR A 30 18.25 -3.15 1.85
C TYR A 30 18.74 -3.37 0.41
N THR A 31 19.70 -4.28 0.27
CA THR A 31 20.33 -4.62 -1.01
C THR A 31 20.63 -6.11 -1.09
N THR A 32 21.30 -6.56 -2.15
CA THR A 32 21.80 -7.92 -2.28
C THR A 32 23.31 -7.96 -2.31
N HIS A 33 23.90 -9.09 -1.94
CA HIS A 33 25.32 -9.30 -2.23
C HIS A 33 25.57 -9.31 -3.74
N PRO A 34 26.71 -8.77 -4.22
CA PRO A 34 26.99 -8.65 -5.65
C PRO A 34 26.81 -9.98 -6.39
N LYS A 35 26.01 -9.97 -7.46
CA LYS A 35 25.71 -11.14 -8.31
C LYS A 35 25.00 -12.30 -7.58
N THR A 36 24.28 -11.99 -6.51
CA THR A 36 23.49 -12.99 -5.76
C THR A 36 22.07 -12.48 -5.48
N THR A 37 21.21 -13.37 -4.99
CA THR A 37 19.89 -13.06 -4.42
C THR A 37 19.89 -13.11 -2.89
N VAL A 38 21.07 -13.00 -2.27
CA VAL A 38 21.20 -12.98 -0.81
C VAL A 38 20.88 -11.58 -0.31
N PHE A 39 19.80 -11.48 0.45
CA PHE A 39 19.28 -10.26 1.05
C PHE A 39 20.20 -9.77 2.16
N THR A 40 20.57 -8.49 2.15
CA THR A 40 21.49 -7.93 3.13
C THR A 40 21.16 -6.47 3.48
N ARG A 41 21.58 -6.07 4.68
CA ARG A 41 21.46 -4.68 5.18
C ARG A 41 22.49 -3.80 4.47
N ALA A 42 22.30 -2.49 4.47
CA ALA A 42 23.32 -1.58 3.96
C ALA A 42 24.59 -1.70 4.81
N ALA A 43 25.77 -1.74 4.18
CA ALA A 43 27.05 -1.81 4.88
C ALA A 43 27.30 -0.57 5.77
N THR A 44 26.81 0.58 5.31
CA THR A 44 26.87 1.87 6.00
C THR A 44 25.49 2.52 6.02
N PRO A 45 24.69 2.32 7.09
CA PRO A 45 23.39 2.97 7.20
C PRO A 45 23.52 4.49 7.20
N SER A 46 22.65 5.16 6.44
CA SER A 46 22.57 6.62 6.40
C SER A 46 22.02 7.15 7.72
N CYS A 47 22.56 8.27 8.21
CA CYS A 47 21.98 8.99 9.36
C CYS A 47 20.73 9.80 8.99
N ASN A 48 20.44 9.96 7.69
CA ASN A 48 19.27 10.70 7.23
C ASN A 48 18.00 9.84 7.29
N PRO A 49 16.83 10.43 7.56
CA PRO A 49 15.55 9.73 7.47
C PRO A 49 15.35 9.06 6.09
N PRO A 50 14.83 7.82 6.03
CA PRO A 50 14.58 7.15 4.75
C PRO A 50 13.58 7.90 3.87
N THR A 51 13.90 8.01 2.59
CA THR A 51 13.00 8.56 1.57
C THR A 51 12.00 7.51 1.09
N GLN A 52 10.95 7.95 0.37
CA GLN A 52 10.04 7.02 -0.31
C GLN A 52 10.76 6.08 -1.29
N LYS A 53 11.85 6.54 -1.88
CA LYS A 53 12.68 5.74 -2.78
C LYS A 53 13.39 4.61 -2.03
N ASP A 54 13.89 4.89 -0.82
CA ASP A 54 14.58 3.89 0.01
C ASP A 54 13.64 2.77 0.46
N TYR A 55 12.39 3.13 0.80
CA TYR A 55 11.34 2.14 1.04
C TYR A 55 11.08 1.31 -0.23
N ALA A 56 10.81 1.97 -1.37
CA ALA A 56 10.53 1.27 -2.63
C ALA A 56 11.65 0.29 -3.04
N ILE A 57 12.92 0.68 -2.88
CA ILE A 57 14.09 -0.17 -3.16
C ILE A 57 14.10 -1.36 -2.20
N SER A 58 14.00 -1.13 -0.89
CA SER A 58 14.08 -2.20 0.12
C SER A 58 12.99 -3.26 -0.09
N PHE A 59 11.76 -2.82 -0.35
CA PHE A 59 10.63 -3.72 -0.61
C PHE A 59 10.75 -4.44 -1.97
N ALA A 60 11.34 -3.80 -2.99
CA ALA A 60 11.61 -4.46 -4.27
C ALA A 60 12.64 -5.58 -4.08
N ILE A 61 13.76 -5.29 -3.39
CA ILE A 61 14.80 -6.28 -3.10
C ILE A 61 14.26 -7.42 -2.23
N ALA A 62 13.43 -7.11 -1.23
CA ALA A 62 12.78 -8.13 -0.40
C ALA A 62 11.91 -9.08 -1.23
N LYS A 63 11.09 -8.53 -2.15
CA LYS A 63 10.27 -9.33 -3.07
C LYS A 63 11.12 -10.25 -3.94
N ASP A 64 12.23 -9.73 -4.49
CA ASP A 64 13.10 -10.49 -5.39
C ASP A 64 13.84 -11.62 -4.63
N CYS A 65 14.10 -11.44 -3.33
CA CYS A 65 14.86 -12.38 -2.50
C CYS A 65 14.00 -13.40 -1.73
N ILE A 66 12.69 -13.16 -1.54
CA ILE A 66 11.85 -13.94 -0.61
C ILE A 66 11.77 -15.43 -0.93
N SER A 67 11.88 -15.80 -2.21
CA SER A 67 11.86 -17.20 -2.68
C SER A 67 13.25 -17.84 -2.75
N SER A 68 14.32 -17.06 -2.56
CA SER A 68 15.70 -17.55 -2.62
C SER A 68 16.17 -18.09 -1.27
N ALA A 69 17.10 -19.04 -1.30
CA ALA A 69 17.75 -19.53 -0.08
C ALA A 69 18.54 -18.39 0.59
N GLN A 70 18.26 -18.14 1.87
CA GLN A 70 18.93 -17.11 2.66
C GLN A 70 19.76 -17.75 3.79
N PRO A 71 21.01 -17.29 4.01
CA PRO A 71 21.80 -17.71 5.16
C PRO A 71 21.12 -17.29 6.47
N ASP A 72 21.37 -18.04 7.54
CA ASP A 72 20.86 -17.67 8.85
C ASP A 72 21.50 -16.38 9.35
N GLY A 73 20.68 -15.48 9.89
CA GLY A 73 21.14 -14.20 10.41
C GLY A 73 20.04 -13.13 10.44
N PRO A 74 20.39 -11.91 10.90
CA PRO A 74 19.42 -10.83 11.08
C PRO A 74 18.70 -10.42 9.79
N ALA A 75 19.41 -10.37 8.65
CA ALA A 75 18.83 -10.00 7.37
C ALA A 75 17.72 -10.98 6.92
N LYS A 76 17.87 -12.29 7.22
CA LYS A 76 16.83 -13.29 6.95
C LYS A 76 15.58 -13.04 7.80
N SER A 77 15.74 -12.67 9.07
CA SER A 77 14.61 -12.29 9.94
C SER A 77 13.90 -11.03 9.46
N ASP A 78 14.65 -10.04 8.97
CA ASP A 78 14.09 -8.82 8.39
C ASP A 78 13.29 -9.16 7.11
N LEU A 79 13.85 -10.00 6.23
CA LEU A 79 13.18 -10.48 5.02
C LEU A 79 11.86 -11.21 5.33
N GLN A 80 11.85 -12.05 6.36
CA GLN A 80 10.63 -12.70 6.85
C GLN A 80 9.59 -11.70 7.34
N LEU A 81 10.02 -10.62 8.00
CA LEU A 81 9.12 -9.53 8.41
C LEU A 81 8.53 -8.81 7.18
N PHE A 82 9.34 -8.50 6.16
CA PHE A 82 8.84 -7.92 4.91
C PHE A 82 7.83 -8.84 4.21
N GLY A 83 8.11 -10.15 4.16
CA GLY A 83 7.17 -11.14 3.62
C GLY A 83 5.85 -11.18 4.40
N LEU A 84 5.90 -11.22 5.72
CA LEU A 84 4.72 -11.21 6.58
C LEU A 84 3.93 -9.89 6.46
N LEU A 85 4.62 -8.76 6.33
CA LEU A 85 3.97 -7.48 6.05
C LEU A 85 3.25 -7.52 4.72
N TRP A 86 3.86 -8.07 3.67
CA TRP A 86 3.23 -8.16 2.35
C TRP A 86 1.96 -9.02 2.37
N THR A 87 1.99 -10.21 2.98
CA THR A 87 0.79 -11.05 3.10
C THR A 87 -0.31 -10.33 3.87
N THR A 88 0.05 -9.68 4.98
CA THR A 88 -0.89 -8.88 5.77
C THR A 88 -1.42 -7.65 5.00
N THR A 89 -0.62 -7.08 4.10
CA THR A 89 -1.04 -5.96 3.25
C THR A 89 -2.17 -6.39 2.31
N ILE A 90 -2.07 -7.58 1.73
CA ILE A 90 -3.12 -8.15 0.87
C ILE A 90 -4.40 -8.36 1.69
N GLU A 91 -4.28 -8.99 2.88
CA GLU A 91 -5.41 -9.20 3.80
C GLU A 91 -6.09 -7.87 4.18
N ALA A 92 -5.30 -6.84 4.48
CA ALA A 92 -5.79 -5.50 4.82
C ALA A 92 -6.53 -4.85 3.63
N ILE A 93 -5.99 -4.97 2.42
CA ILE A 93 -6.63 -4.47 1.20
C ILE A 93 -7.97 -5.17 0.96
N ASP A 94 -8.01 -6.50 1.06
CA ASP A 94 -9.25 -7.25 0.83
C ASP A 94 -10.32 -6.89 1.87
N LEU A 95 -9.95 -6.78 3.15
CA LEU A 95 -10.85 -6.32 4.21
C LEU A 95 -11.41 -4.91 3.96
N LEU A 96 -10.56 -3.97 3.52
CA LEU A 96 -10.99 -2.61 3.17
C LEU A 96 -12.01 -2.62 2.03
N LEU A 97 -11.75 -3.43 1.01
CA LEU A 97 -12.64 -3.56 -0.15
C LEU A 97 -13.98 -4.20 0.21
N GLU A 98 -13.98 -5.22 1.07
CA GLU A 98 -15.20 -5.87 1.56
C GLU A 98 -16.06 -4.95 2.44
N SER A 99 -15.42 -4.10 3.24
CA SER A 99 -16.12 -3.16 4.13
C SER A 99 -16.92 -2.08 3.40
N CYS A 100 -16.66 -1.85 2.10
CA CYS A 100 -17.34 -0.85 1.26
C CYS A 100 -17.29 0.60 1.80
N HIS A 101 -16.34 0.93 2.69
CA HIS A 101 -16.21 2.28 3.27
C HIS A 101 -15.46 3.28 2.39
N LEU A 102 -14.84 2.83 1.29
CA LEU A 102 -14.13 3.71 0.37
C LEU A 102 -15.11 4.36 -0.62
N ASP A 103 -15.07 5.69 -0.72
CA ASP A 103 -15.72 6.40 -1.82
C ASP A 103 -15.06 6.03 -3.16
N ASN A 104 -15.81 6.16 -4.26
CA ASN A 104 -15.33 5.75 -5.60
C ASN A 104 -14.02 6.45 -5.99
N GLU A 105 -13.81 7.70 -5.54
CA GLU A 105 -12.62 8.47 -5.85
C GLU A 105 -11.38 7.90 -5.14
N SER A 106 -11.48 7.66 -3.83
CA SER A 106 -10.45 7.07 -2.99
C SER A 106 -10.10 5.66 -3.46
N PHE A 107 -11.13 4.86 -3.78
CA PHE A 107 -10.95 3.55 -4.39
C PHE A 107 -10.19 3.67 -5.71
N GLY A 108 -10.66 4.50 -6.64
CA GLY A 108 -10.05 4.62 -7.97
C GLY A 108 -8.61 5.12 -7.94
N TRP A 109 -8.29 6.13 -7.13
CA TRP A 109 -6.92 6.61 -6.96
C TRP A 109 -6.00 5.57 -6.31
N GLY A 110 -6.51 4.80 -5.35
CA GLY A 110 -5.76 3.69 -4.76
C GLY A 110 -5.44 2.61 -5.79
N VAL A 111 -6.44 2.18 -6.57
CA VAL A 111 -6.23 1.21 -7.66
C VAL A 111 -5.23 1.76 -8.67
N PHE A 112 -5.38 3.01 -9.10
CA PHE A 112 -4.43 3.65 -10.01
C PHE A 112 -3.01 3.68 -9.41
N GLY A 113 -2.87 3.94 -8.11
CA GLY A 113 -1.61 3.86 -7.38
C GLY A 113 -0.96 2.48 -7.43
N LEU A 114 -1.74 1.40 -7.29
CA LEU A 114 -1.23 0.03 -7.44
C LEU A 114 -0.66 -0.22 -8.84
N THR A 115 -1.26 0.39 -9.88
CA THR A 115 -0.78 0.23 -11.27
C THR A 115 0.58 0.87 -11.53
N ALA A 116 1.06 1.77 -10.66
CA ALA A 116 2.39 2.33 -10.77
C ALA A 116 3.48 1.29 -10.40
N GLY A 117 3.12 0.28 -9.60
CA GLY A 117 3.97 -0.84 -9.23
C GLY A 117 3.73 -2.12 -10.02
N TYR A 118 2.89 -2.12 -11.07
CA TYR A 118 2.58 -3.32 -11.84
C TYR A 118 3.73 -3.69 -12.78
N ILE A 119 4.14 -4.96 -12.75
CA ILE A 119 5.23 -5.52 -13.55
C ILE A 119 4.64 -6.13 -14.83
N ASP A 120 5.25 -5.81 -15.97
CA ASP A 120 4.90 -6.32 -17.31
C ASP A 120 3.39 -6.23 -17.64
N PRO A 121 2.83 -5.01 -17.70
CA PRO A 121 1.43 -4.81 -18.07
C PRO A 121 1.19 -5.20 -19.53
N ASP A 122 0.16 -6.01 -19.77
CA ASP A 122 -0.31 -6.27 -21.12
C ASP A 122 -1.06 -5.04 -21.70
N PRO A 123 -1.33 -5.01 -23.02
CA PRO A 123 -2.03 -3.90 -23.65
C PRO A 123 -3.45 -3.65 -23.10
N LEU A 124 -4.15 -4.69 -22.65
CA LEU A 124 -5.49 -4.56 -22.08
C LEU A 124 -5.43 -3.87 -20.71
N PHE A 125 -4.50 -4.27 -19.85
CA PHE A 125 -4.23 -3.65 -18.56
C PHE A 125 -3.83 -2.18 -18.73
N SER A 126 -2.98 -1.88 -19.71
CA SER A 126 -2.57 -0.51 -20.04
C SER A 126 -3.74 0.36 -20.51
N SER A 127 -4.64 -0.21 -21.33
CA SER A 127 -5.89 0.45 -21.75
C SER A 127 -6.82 0.74 -20.57
N MET A 128 -7.01 -0.24 -19.67
CA MET A 128 -7.82 -0.05 -18.45
C MET A 128 -7.24 1.04 -17.54
N LYS A 129 -5.91 1.04 -17.35
CA LYS A 129 -5.18 2.08 -16.60
C LYS A 129 -5.44 3.47 -17.15
N SER A 130 -5.33 3.64 -18.47
CA SER A 130 -5.57 4.92 -19.14
C SER A 130 -7.00 5.42 -18.94
N ARG A 131 -7.99 4.53 -19.15
CA ARG A 131 -9.42 4.85 -18.96
C ARG A 131 -9.76 5.17 -17.51
N LEU A 132 -9.14 4.48 -16.56
CA LEU A 132 -9.29 4.79 -15.13
C LEU A 132 -8.75 6.19 -14.83
N HIS A 133 -7.55 6.52 -15.29
CA HIS A 133 -6.95 7.84 -15.10
C HIS A 133 -7.79 8.97 -15.72
N GLU A 134 -8.27 8.79 -16.94
CA GLU A 134 -9.15 9.76 -17.60
C GLU A 134 -10.44 10.00 -16.81
N ALA A 135 -11.03 8.94 -16.23
CA ALA A 135 -12.19 9.05 -15.38
C ALA A 135 -11.89 9.77 -14.05
N LEU A 136 -10.74 9.47 -13.43
CA LEU A 136 -10.29 10.12 -12.20
C LEU A 136 -10.05 11.62 -12.38
N CYS A 137 -9.48 12.03 -13.51
CA CYS A 137 -9.29 13.45 -13.85
C CYS A 137 -10.59 14.26 -14.01
N LYS A 138 -11.76 13.61 -14.04
CA LYS A 138 -13.07 14.28 -14.09
C LYS A 138 -13.63 14.59 -12.70
N PHE A 139 -13.04 14.03 -11.64
CA PHE A 139 -13.39 14.43 -10.28
C PHE A 139 -12.85 15.84 -10.01
N PRO A 140 -13.60 16.68 -9.27
CA PRO A 140 -13.10 17.98 -8.87
C PRO A 140 -11.89 17.78 -7.95
N ASP A 141 -10.69 18.12 -8.45
CA ASP A 141 -9.41 17.88 -7.79
C ASP A 141 -9.44 18.19 -6.29
N MET A 142 -8.91 17.29 -5.46
CA MET A 142 -8.56 17.60 -4.07
C MET A 142 -7.37 18.57 -3.96
N GLU A 143 -6.52 18.68 -4.98
CA GLU A 143 -5.27 19.46 -4.94
C GLU A 143 -5.26 20.73 -5.83
N ASN A 144 -6.24 20.91 -6.72
CA ASN A 144 -6.21 21.99 -7.71
C ASN A 144 -7.55 22.75 -7.79
N PRO A 145 -7.81 23.69 -6.86
CA PRO A 145 -9.05 24.48 -6.82
C PRO A 145 -9.29 25.33 -8.08
N LYS A 146 -8.26 25.51 -8.93
CA LYS A 146 -8.34 26.26 -10.19
C LYS A 146 -9.24 25.60 -11.23
N ARG A 147 -9.30 24.26 -11.30
CA ARG A 147 -10.26 23.54 -12.17
C ARG A 147 -11.72 23.77 -11.78
N GLY A 148 -11.97 24.07 -10.50
CA GLY A 148 -13.30 24.43 -10.02
C GLY A 148 -13.88 25.67 -10.68
N ARG A 149 -13.02 26.64 -11.10
CA ARG A 149 -13.48 27.89 -11.74
C ARG A 149 -13.94 27.70 -13.19
N GLU A 150 -13.31 26.82 -13.95
CA GLU A 150 -13.77 26.49 -15.32
C GLU A 150 -15.04 25.62 -15.29
N MET A 151 -15.17 24.74 -14.29
CA MET A 151 -16.39 23.95 -14.08
C MET A 151 -17.62 24.76 -13.65
N LEU A 152 -17.45 26.00 -13.17
CA LEU A 152 -18.56 26.90 -12.81
C LEU A 152 -19.30 27.46 -14.04
N VAL A 153 -18.73 27.34 -15.24
CA VAL A 153 -19.35 27.81 -16.50
C VAL A 153 -20.26 26.73 -17.11
N ILE A 154 -20.11 25.47 -16.69
CA ILE A 154 -20.93 24.34 -17.14
C ILE A 154 -22.21 24.30 -16.32
N GLY A 155 -23.37 24.32 -16.98
CA GLY A 155 -24.67 24.22 -16.32
C GLY A 155 -24.75 22.99 -15.40
N GLY A 156 -25.37 23.16 -14.22
CA GLY A 156 -25.35 22.17 -13.14
C GLY A 156 -25.74 20.74 -13.55
N ALA A 157 -26.69 20.58 -14.50
CA ALA A 157 -27.12 19.28 -15.00
C ALA A 157 -26.02 18.53 -15.79
N GLN A 158 -25.27 19.22 -16.66
CA GLN A 158 -24.19 18.62 -17.44
C GLN A 158 -23.01 18.21 -16.54
N ARG A 159 -22.74 18.99 -15.50
CA ARG A 159 -21.72 18.66 -14.50
C ARG A 159 -22.07 17.39 -13.72
N VAL A 160 -23.33 17.23 -13.31
CA VAL A 160 -23.80 16.04 -12.60
C VAL A 160 -23.71 14.80 -13.50
N ASP A 161 -24.17 14.88 -14.75
CA ASP A 161 -24.09 13.75 -15.69
C ASP A 161 -22.64 13.31 -15.94
N GLY A 162 -21.72 14.28 -16.12
CA GLY A 162 -20.29 14.01 -16.27
C GLY A 162 -19.68 13.27 -15.06
N LEU A 163 -20.03 13.70 -13.83
CA LEU A 163 -19.55 13.06 -12.60
C LEU A 163 -20.16 11.66 -12.40
N VAL A 164 -21.43 11.46 -12.73
CA VAL A 164 -22.07 10.15 -12.66
C VAL A 164 -21.38 9.17 -13.61
N LYS A 165 -21.12 9.59 -14.86
CA LYS A 165 -20.38 8.79 -15.84
C LYS A 165 -18.96 8.49 -15.37
N ALA A 166 -18.24 9.47 -14.82
CA ALA A 166 -16.90 9.28 -14.28
C ALA A 166 -16.88 8.28 -13.12
N ARG A 167 -17.80 8.40 -12.14
CA ARG A 167 -17.95 7.44 -11.03
C ARG A 167 -18.20 6.03 -11.51
N ARG A 168 -19.10 5.85 -12.48
CA ARG A 168 -19.36 4.55 -13.09
C ARG A 168 -18.09 3.98 -13.75
N GLN A 169 -17.37 4.81 -14.49
CA GLN A 169 -16.15 4.38 -15.18
C GLN A 169 -15.04 4.00 -14.19
N VAL A 170 -14.87 4.76 -13.10
CA VAL A 170 -13.94 4.42 -12.02
C VAL A 170 -14.34 3.10 -11.35
N HIS A 171 -15.62 2.92 -11.04
CA HIS A 171 -16.10 1.67 -10.45
C HIS A 171 -15.81 0.47 -11.36
N VAL A 172 -16.14 0.54 -12.65
CA VAL A 172 -15.93 -0.58 -13.59
C VAL A 172 -14.44 -0.84 -13.81
N MET A 173 -13.64 0.17 -14.16
CA MET A 173 -12.22 -0.03 -14.43
C MET A 173 -11.47 -0.43 -13.16
N GLY A 174 -11.76 0.21 -12.03
CA GLY A 174 -11.13 -0.10 -10.76
C GLY A 174 -11.38 -1.56 -10.35
N ASN A 175 -12.61 -2.06 -10.47
CA ASN A 175 -12.93 -3.46 -10.16
C ASN A 175 -12.26 -4.45 -11.12
N LEU A 176 -12.26 -4.19 -12.44
CA LEU A 176 -11.58 -5.05 -13.41
C LEU A 176 -10.08 -5.13 -13.12
N MET A 177 -9.44 -4.00 -12.79
CA MET A 177 -8.03 -4.00 -12.43
C MET A 177 -7.77 -4.70 -11.09
N MET A 178 -8.65 -4.53 -10.10
CA MET A 178 -8.55 -5.27 -8.84
C MET A 178 -8.68 -6.78 -9.03
N GLN A 179 -9.51 -7.24 -9.97
CA GLN A 179 -9.56 -8.66 -10.33
C GLN A 179 -8.22 -9.13 -10.90
N SER A 180 -7.55 -8.33 -11.73
CA SER A 180 -6.18 -8.66 -12.21
C SER A 180 -5.17 -8.75 -11.05
N PHE A 181 -5.22 -7.82 -10.09
CA PHE A 181 -4.36 -7.88 -8.90
C PHE A 181 -4.65 -9.12 -8.03
N ARG A 182 -5.92 -9.47 -7.81
CA ARG A 182 -6.30 -10.65 -7.04
C ARG A 182 -5.92 -11.96 -7.73
N ALA A 183 -5.92 -11.98 -9.06
CA ALA A 183 -5.44 -13.12 -9.82
C ALA A 183 -3.92 -13.32 -9.67
N ASP A 184 -3.14 -12.23 -9.60
CA ASP A 184 -1.69 -12.29 -9.47
C ASP A 184 -1.10 -11.07 -8.74
N TRP A 185 -1.11 -11.14 -7.41
CA TRP A 185 -0.42 -10.15 -6.56
C TRP A 185 1.10 -10.17 -6.77
N GLY A 186 1.64 -11.25 -7.35
CA GLY A 186 3.04 -11.40 -7.72
C GLY A 186 3.50 -10.39 -8.76
N ARG A 187 2.59 -9.73 -9.50
CA ARG A 187 2.93 -8.61 -10.41
C ARG A 187 2.96 -7.24 -9.75
N CYS A 188 2.46 -7.08 -8.53
CA CYS A 188 2.51 -5.81 -7.82
C CYS A 188 3.81 -5.65 -7.03
N ARG A 189 4.56 -4.56 -7.22
CA ARG A 189 5.69 -4.20 -6.36
C ARG A 189 5.19 -3.88 -4.94
N TRP A 190 5.77 -4.54 -3.94
CA TRP A 190 5.24 -4.55 -2.58
C TRP A 190 5.01 -3.17 -1.97
N TRP A 191 5.95 -2.24 -2.15
CA TRP A 191 5.82 -0.88 -1.59
C TRP A 191 4.57 -0.14 -2.07
N TYR A 192 4.15 -0.33 -3.32
CA TYR A 192 2.96 0.32 -3.84
C TYR A 192 1.68 -0.23 -3.18
N GLY A 193 1.61 -1.54 -2.97
CA GLY A 193 0.51 -2.14 -2.20
C GLY A 193 0.48 -1.65 -0.76
N VAL A 194 1.65 -1.62 -0.10
CA VAL A 194 1.78 -1.11 1.28
C VAL A 194 1.34 0.36 1.37
N ALA A 195 1.80 1.22 0.47
CA ALA A 195 1.45 2.64 0.47
C ALA A 195 -0.04 2.89 0.19
N VAL A 196 -0.66 2.10 -0.70
CA VAL A 196 -2.10 2.16 -0.98
C VAL A 196 -2.91 1.71 0.23
N ALA A 197 -2.53 0.60 0.87
CA ALA A 197 -3.17 0.10 2.09
C ALA A 197 -3.10 1.15 3.21
N GLU A 198 -1.90 1.69 3.49
CA GLU A 198 -1.70 2.75 4.50
C GLU A 198 -2.59 3.97 4.24
N ARG A 199 -2.69 4.40 2.98
CA ARG A 199 -3.51 5.54 2.59
C ARG A 199 -5.02 5.26 2.73
N TRP A 200 -5.49 4.09 2.30
CA TRP A 200 -6.89 3.71 2.45
C TRP A 200 -7.29 3.59 3.91
N ILE A 201 -6.46 2.97 4.75
CA ILE A 201 -6.67 2.89 6.21
C ILE A 201 -6.79 4.29 6.82
N GLY A 202 -5.89 5.21 6.44
CA GLY A 202 -5.96 6.60 6.89
C GLY A 202 -7.23 7.31 6.43
N ARG A 203 -7.68 7.05 5.20
CA ARG A 203 -8.91 7.63 4.64
C ARG A 203 -10.17 7.19 5.38
N VAL A 204 -10.26 5.92 5.81
CA VAL A 204 -11.40 5.40 6.56
C VAL A 204 -11.32 5.66 8.07
N GLY A 205 -10.19 6.18 8.57
CA GLY A 205 -10.00 6.52 9.98
C GLY A 205 -9.64 5.35 10.90
N TRP A 206 -9.25 4.19 10.36
CA TRP A 206 -8.96 2.98 11.15
C TRP A 206 -7.57 2.98 11.81
N GLN A 207 -6.87 4.11 11.81
CA GLN A 207 -5.56 4.25 12.45
C GLN A 207 -5.66 4.34 13.99
N GLY A 208 -6.78 4.86 14.52
CA GLY A 208 -6.95 5.17 15.94
C GLY A 208 -7.22 3.97 16.85
N ASP A 209 -7.92 2.94 16.37
CA ASP A 209 -8.30 1.78 17.20
C ASP A 209 -7.11 0.89 17.59
N VAL A 210 -5.95 1.08 16.95
CA VAL A 210 -4.78 0.20 17.09
C VAL A 210 -3.84 0.64 18.21
N LEU A 211 -3.62 1.95 18.38
CA LEU A 211 -2.74 2.49 19.44
C LEU A 211 -3.33 2.25 20.84
N LEU A 212 -4.65 2.40 20.98
CA LEU A 212 -5.35 2.22 22.25
C LEU A 212 -5.30 0.78 22.77
N GLN A 213 -5.36 -0.23 21.89
CA GLN A 213 -5.36 -1.64 22.32
C GLN A 213 -3.97 -2.19 22.68
N VAL A 214 -2.89 -1.59 22.16
CA VAL A 214 -1.51 -1.99 22.50
C VAL A 214 -1.11 -1.43 23.87
N GLU A 215 -1.53 -0.20 24.19
CA GLU A 215 -1.27 0.43 25.49
C GLU A 215 -2.09 -0.22 26.62
N ASP A 216 -3.36 -0.55 26.38
CA ASP A 216 -4.25 -1.09 27.41
C ASP A 216 -3.87 -2.54 27.83
N LYS A 217 -3.23 -3.30 26.93
CA LYS A 217 -2.68 -4.63 27.26
C LYS A 217 -1.29 -4.58 27.92
N GLY A 218 -0.57 -3.47 27.80
CA GLY A 218 0.70 -3.24 28.50
C GLY A 218 0.49 -2.93 29.97
N LYS A 219 -0.53 -2.12 30.31
CA LYS A 219 -0.85 -1.74 31.69
C LYS A 219 -1.46 -2.85 32.55
N LYS A 220 -2.15 -3.82 31.95
CA LYS A 220 -2.80 -4.92 32.69
C LYS A 220 -1.84 -6.03 33.19
N ARG A 221 -0.53 -5.93 32.93
CA ARG A 221 0.46 -6.95 33.35
C ARG A 221 1.42 -6.49 34.45
N GLU A 222 1.27 -5.29 34.98
CA GLU A 222 2.14 -4.74 36.04
C GLU A 222 1.45 -4.71 37.42
N GLY A 223 0.37 -5.48 37.62
CA GLY A 223 -0.44 -5.42 38.85
C GLY A 223 -0.86 -6.75 39.46
N GLU A 224 -0.30 -7.88 39.01
CA GLU A 224 -0.50 -9.19 39.65
C GLU A 224 0.88 -9.83 39.89
N ASP A 225 1.52 -9.40 40.97
CA ASP A 225 2.52 -10.17 41.74
C ASP A 225 2.32 -9.83 43.24
#